data_AF-A0A959HCQ8-F1
#
_entry.id   AF-A0A959HCQ8-F1
#
_cell.length_a   1.000
_cell.length_b   1.000
_cell.length_c   1.000
_cell.angle_alpha   90.00
_cell.angle_beta   90.00
_cell.angle_gamma   90.00
#
_symmetry.space_group_name_H-M   'P 1'
#
loop_
_entity.id
_entity.type
_entity.pdbx_description
1 polymer ?
#
loop_
_entity_poly.entity_id
_entity_poly.type
_entity_poly.pdbx_seq_one_letter_code
_entity_poly.pdbx_strand_id
1 'polypeptide(L)'
;MVALLLPACNTSKYLSADQYLLKGNSIKLKSKGNINRKRELKYELSTLYKQKENSKFFFIPREWFYFINQGPEDTTKFDKWQLRVLAEPPAIYDQQLTEATEESMKFFLQYKGFFNANVFAVPDVRKKKISITYYAEPGQQFTIDTALFYSEDSLVNQRLQTIASNTLLQPGAGIDGTLYDRERDRIVQDLRNNGYANFYANYVAPLEADTTVASKKAKIYLEVLPPLEDSIHQAYTIDDITVYMDYVPGQESQTLYDSTINGIRFLSPRPYFRIKPETILENLYIKKNKLYNQRDFDLTNQQLSALGVFRFVRLKEETDPDDPSRLDIRIELTQHKKMELGLDFELNYASRNASGAGNLIGLTASPSFRNRNLFKGAELLIADFSAGVEFNPSPSAISEKRFWNTVDIRLQTDLYLPRFVDYLGIWGRLNRPKVGKRELFVNDNFYNSLKESAATRLSASYNYLLILDFYQYNLLTGTFGFDFPRKRNQRLIVNHIGLDYLRPITTPRFDSILDVNPFLARSFGEQLFVSFLFRDLNFVHNARPNRRGNSHYIGFNFELAGSEIWAGNAIYNAFALKQDTLRLRFKDGIRVDFSQYVRTQFDLRKYWSYSTKRSMAARVA
;
A
#
# COMPACT_ATOMS: atom_id res chain seq x y z
N MET A 1 6.89 -34.68 -31.94
CA MET A 1 7.31 -35.04 -30.57
C MET A 1 8.84 -35.04 -30.53
N VAL A 2 9.44 -33.86 -30.36
CA VAL A 2 10.91 -33.73 -30.25
C VAL A 2 11.24 -33.82 -28.77
N ALA A 3 11.74 -34.98 -28.35
CA ALA A 3 12.29 -35.17 -27.03
C ALA A 3 13.60 -34.39 -26.92
N LEU A 4 13.54 -33.17 -26.34
CA LEU A 4 14.73 -32.48 -25.87
C LEU A 4 15.35 -33.34 -24.75
N LEU A 5 16.42 -34.06 -25.09
CA LEU A 5 17.34 -34.69 -24.15
C LEU A 5 18.05 -33.57 -23.37
N LEU A 6 17.38 -33.03 -22.34
CA LEU A 6 18.05 -32.19 -21.35
C LEU A 6 19.12 -33.06 -20.66
N PRO A 7 20.42 -32.73 -20.78
CA PRO A 7 21.45 -33.48 -20.08
C PRO A 7 21.10 -33.43 -18.59
N ALA A 8 21.01 -34.60 -17.96
CA ALA A 8 20.63 -34.71 -16.55
C ALA A 8 21.45 -33.72 -15.72
N CYS A 9 20.80 -32.67 -15.19
CA CYS A 9 21.42 -31.58 -14.45
C CYS A 9 22.04 -32.09 -13.14
N ASN A 10 23.16 -32.79 -13.24
CA ASN A 10 23.89 -33.33 -12.11
C ASN A 10 24.98 -32.35 -11.68
N THR A 11 24.58 -31.30 -10.96
CA THR A 11 25.48 -30.27 -10.45
C THR A 11 26.46 -30.78 -9.40
N SER A 12 26.18 -31.92 -8.76
CA SER A 12 27.07 -32.46 -7.74
C SER A 12 28.40 -33.01 -8.26
N LYS A 13 28.58 -33.14 -9.58
CA LYS A 13 29.89 -33.52 -10.16
C LYS A 13 30.95 -32.43 -10.03
N TYR A 14 30.52 -31.16 -9.87
CA TYR A 14 31.40 -30.00 -9.75
C TYR A 14 31.84 -29.70 -8.31
N LEU A 15 31.36 -30.49 -7.35
CA LEU A 15 31.68 -30.32 -5.93
C LEU A 15 32.95 -31.09 -5.58
N SER A 16 33.77 -30.54 -4.67
CA SER A 16 34.91 -31.23 -4.06
C SER A 16 34.49 -32.48 -3.27
N ALA A 17 35.43 -33.34 -2.88
CA ALA A 17 35.13 -34.61 -2.22
C ALA A 17 34.42 -34.45 -0.86
N ASP A 18 34.74 -33.37 -0.16
CA ASP A 18 34.26 -32.95 1.17
C ASP A 18 33.01 -32.05 1.11
N GLN A 19 32.60 -31.60 -0.08
CA GLN A 19 31.49 -30.67 -0.25
C GLN A 19 30.15 -31.37 -0.48
N TYR A 20 29.11 -30.90 0.22
CA TYR A 20 27.74 -31.33 0.05
C TYR A 20 26.86 -30.15 -0.38
N LEU A 21 26.01 -30.37 -1.39
CA LEU A 21 25.02 -29.38 -1.80
C LEU A 21 23.78 -29.48 -0.90
N LEU A 22 23.42 -28.37 -0.27
CA LEU A 22 22.19 -28.24 0.52
C LEU A 22 20.96 -28.33 -0.41
N LYS A 23 20.13 -29.36 -0.21
CA LYS A 23 18.90 -29.59 -0.99
C LYS A 23 17.64 -29.08 -0.33
N GLY A 24 17.66 -28.86 0.98
CA GLY A 24 16.55 -28.24 1.68
C GLY A 24 16.62 -28.37 3.19
N ASN A 25 15.84 -27.52 3.84
CA ASN A 25 15.61 -27.54 5.28
C ASN A 25 14.15 -27.91 5.59
N SER A 26 13.94 -28.67 6.66
CA SER A 26 12.61 -28.97 7.16
C SER A 26 12.53 -28.90 8.67
N ILE A 27 11.36 -28.57 9.21
CA ILE A 27 11.11 -28.51 10.66
C ILE A 27 10.07 -29.56 11.06
N LYS A 28 10.38 -30.31 12.12
CA LYS A 28 9.45 -31.22 12.80
C LYS A 28 9.28 -30.79 14.25
N LEU A 29 8.04 -30.48 14.62
CA LEU A 29 7.69 -30.16 16.01
C LEU A 29 7.37 -31.43 16.76
N LYS A 30 8.19 -31.76 17.76
CA LYS A 30 7.98 -32.86 18.71
C LYS A 30 7.36 -32.27 19.98
N SER A 31 6.11 -32.61 20.25
CA SER A 31 5.44 -32.23 21.49
C SER A 31 4.50 -33.33 21.94
N LYS A 32 4.50 -33.59 23.25
CA LYS A 32 3.58 -34.52 23.92
C LYS A 32 2.18 -33.91 24.15
N GLY A 33 2.01 -32.59 23.93
CA GLY A 33 0.74 -31.88 24.12
C GLY A 33 0.29 -31.11 22.87
N ASN A 34 -0.93 -30.55 22.94
CA ASN A 34 -1.46 -29.75 21.84
C ASN A 34 -0.80 -28.36 21.84
N ILE A 35 0.10 -28.10 20.89
CA ILE A 35 0.69 -26.77 20.70
C ILE A 35 -0.34 -25.88 20.02
N ASN A 36 -0.85 -24.88 20.75
CA ASN A 36 -1.66 -23.82 20.17
C ASN A 36 -0.92 -23.19 18.98
N ARG A 37 -1.59 -23.12 17.83
CA ARG A 37 -1.05 -22.52 16.58
C ARG A 37 0.22 -23.21 16.04
N LYS A 38 0.34 -24.53 16.16
CA LYS A 38 1.45 -25.36 15.61
C LYS A 38 1.95 -24.97 14.20
N ARG A 39 1.04 -24.65 13.27
CA ARG A 39 1.40 -24.24 11.89
C ARG A 39 2.15 -22.90 11.85
N GLU A 40 1.75 -21.95 12.69
CA GLU A 40 2.33 -20.62 12.81
C GLU A 40 3.74 -20.72 13.39
N LEU A 41 3.89 -21.45 14.50
CA LEU A 41 5.20 -21.69 15.11
C LEU A 41 6.18 -22.34 14.13
N LYS A 42 5.72 -23.33 13.34
CA LYS A 42 6.54 -23.96 12.30
C LYS A 42 6.98 -22.98 11.22
N TYR A 43 6.10 -22.06 10.79
CA TYR A 43 6.44 -21.04 9.82
C TYR A 43 7.45 -20.05 10.41
N GLU A 44 7.21 -19.52 11.62
CA GLU A 44 8.13 -18.60 12.31
C GLU A 44 9.54 -19.21 12.43
N LEU A 45 9.64 -20.45 12.91
CA LEU A 45 10.93 -21.18 12.97
C LEU A 45 11.59 -21.33 11.59
N SER A 46 10.80 -21.54 10.51
CA SER A 46 11.36 -21.66 9.15
C SER A 46 11.94 -20.37 8.61
N THR A 47 11.61 -19.22 9.20
CA THR A 47 12.22 -17.94 8.82
C THR A 47 13.63 -17.78 9.39
N LEU A 48 14.01 -18.61 10.37
CA LEU A 48 15.28 -18.53 11.10
C LEU A 48 16.42 -19.33 10.46
N TYR A 49 16.20 -20.02 9.33
CA TYR A 49 17.26 -20.74 8.61
C TYR A 49 18.40 -19.79 8.21
N LYS A 50 19.63 -20.08 8.66
CA LYS A 50 20.83 -19.30 8.30
C LYS A 50 21.40 -19.65 6.92
N GLN A 51 21.14 -20.87 6.46
CA GLN A 51 21.45 -21.34 5.10
C GLN A 51 20.18 -21.82 4.41
N LYS A 52 20.05 -21.57 3.10
CA LYS A 52 18.89 -21.98 2.30
C LYS A 52 19.35 -22.62 1.02
N GLU A 53 18.61 -23.62 0.57
CA GLU A 53 18.89 -24.26 -0.71
C GLU A 53 18.65 -23.29 -1.87
N ASN A 54 19.43 -23.45 -2.94
CA ASN A 54 19.27 -22.70 -4.18
C ASN A 54 17.82 -22.72 -4.67
N SER A 55 17.40 -21.62 -5.29
CA SER A 55 16.12 -21.56 -5.96
C SER A 55 16.19 -22.25 -7.33
N LYS A 56 15.03 -22.44 -7.96
CA LYS A 56 14.93 -23.07 -9.28
C LYS A 56 14.37 -22.06 -10.26
N PHE A 57 14.93 -22.04 -11.46
CA PHE A 57 14.32 -21.38 -12.60
C PHE A 57 13.54 -22.42 -13.38
N PHE A 58 12.21 -22.34 -13.32
CA PHE A 58 11.31 -23.44 -13.68
C PHE A 58 11.66 -24.74 -12.95
N PHE A 59 12.21 -25.73 -13.67
CA PHE A 59 12.65 -27.01 -13.14
C PHE A 59 14.18 -27.12 -13.01
N ILE A 60 14.94 -26.14 -13.51
CA ILE A 60 16.40 -26.15 -13.53
C ILE A 60 16.93 -25.51 -12.23
N PRO A 61 17.79 -26.21 -11.48
CA PRO A 61 18.43 -25.64 -10.30
C PRO A 61 19.34 -24.46 -10.68
N ARG A 62 19.25 -23.32 -9.97
CA ARG A 62 19.99 -22.11 -10.38
C ARG A 62 21.50 -22.23 -10.23
N GLU A 63 21.96 -23.13 -9.37
CA GLU A 63 23.37 -23.51 -9.26
C GLU A 63 23.93 -24.20 -10.52
N TRP A 64 23.05 -24.75 -11.37
CA TRP A 64 23.48 -25.29 -12.66
C TRP A 64 23.97 -24.18 -13.60
N PHE A 65 23.24 -23.06 -13.68
CA PHE A 65 23.67 -21.90 -14.47
C PHE A 65 24.97 -21.29 -13.93
N TYR A 66 25.26 -21.44 -12.64
CA TYR A 66 26.54 -21.02 -12.09
C TYR A 66 27.69 -21.90 -12.59
N PHE A 67 27.58 -23.24 -12.47
CA PHE A 67 28.66 -24.15 -12.86
C PHE A 67 28.97 -24.16 -14.36
N ILE A 68 27.97 -24.03 -15.24
CA ILE A 68 28.20 -24.02 -16.70
C ILE A 68 28.91 -22.74 -17.17
N ASN A 69 28.83 -21.66 -16.39
CA ASN A 69 29.41 -20.36 -16.71
C ASN A 69 30.75 -20.12 -15.98
N GLN A 70 31.37 -21.16 -15.40
CA GLN A 70 32.71 -21.10 -14.78
C GLN A 70 33.87 -21.44 -15.75
N GLY A 71 33.58 -21.71 -17.03
CA GLY A 71 34.61 -21.94 -18.06
C GLY A 71 35.41 -20.67 -18.39
N PRO A 72 36.50 -20.78 -19.18
CA PRO A 72 37.30 -19.63 -19.61
C PRO A 72 36.37 -18.58 -20.24
N GLU A 73 36.48 -17.33 -19.79
CA GLU A 73 35.53 -16.23 -20.00
C GLU A 73 34.96 -16.16 -21.43
N ASP A 74 33.80 -16.78 -21.66
CA ASP A 74 33.03 -16.50 -22.86
C ASP A 74 32.25 -15.20 -22.64
N THR A 75 32.58 -14.18 -23.43
CA THR A 75 32.26 -12.78 -23.13
C THR A 75 30.90 -12.32 -23.66
N THR A 76 30.06 -13.27 -24.12
CA THR A 76 28.80 -12.94 -24.79
C THR A 76 27.82 -12.23 -23.86
N LYS A 77 26.98 -11.34 -24.43
CA LYS A 77 25.94 -10.62 -23.66
C LYS A 77 24.93 -11.57 -23.02
N PHE A 78 24.72 -12.76 -23.60
CA PHE A 78 23.78 -13.76 -23.12
C PHE A 78 24.32 -14.49 -21.88
N ASP A 79 25.58 -14.91 -21.87
CA ASP A 79 26.17 -15.60 -20.72
C ASP A 79 26.27 -14.66 -19.51
N LYS A 80 26.63 -13.39 -19.75
CA LYS A 80 26.58 -12.32 -18.72
C LYS A 80 25.16 -12.09 -18.18
N TRP A 81 24.14 -12.18 -19.03
CA TRP A 81 22.74 -12.11 -18.60
C TRP A 81 22.34 -13.34 -17.80
N GLN A 82 22.71 -14.55 -18.23
CA GLN A 82 22.42 -15.79 -17.49
C GLN A 82 23.09 -15.79 -16.11
N LEU A 83 24.36 -15.39 -16.00
CA LEU A 83 25.06 -15.24 -14.73
C LEU A 83 24.38 -14.22 -13.81
N ARG A 84 23.96 -13.07 -14.36
CA ARG A 84 23.34 -11.99 -13.57
C ARG A 84 21.90 -12.32 -13.15
N VAL A 85 21.15 -13.01 -14.00
CA VAL A 85 19.70 -13.16 -13.87
C VAL A 85 19.27 -14.56 -13.46
N LEU A 86 19.99 -15.60 -13.87
CA LEU A 86 19.59 -17.00 -13.65
C LEU A 86 20.49 -17.76 -12.68
N ALA A 87 21.78 -17.44 -12.61
CA ALA A 87 22.73 -18.16 -11.76
C ALA A 87 22.61 -17.81 -10.28
N GLU A 88 22.80 -18.81 -9.43
CA GLU A 88 23.06 -18.66 -8.00
C GLU A 88 24.30 -19.48 -7.64
N PRO A 89 25.24 -18.97 -6.83
CA PRO A 89 26.33 -19.80 -6.31
C PRO A 89 25.78 -21.05 -5.60
N PRO A 90 26.45 -22.21 -5.71
CA PRO A 90 25.98 -23.44 -5.08
C PRO A 90 25.86 -23.26 -3.57
N ALA A 91 24.72 -23.62 -3.01
CA ALA A 91 24.48 -23.64 -1.57
C ALA A 91 25.24 -24.81 -0.95
N ILE A 92 26.54 -24.62 -0.71
CA ILE A 92 27.38 -25.59 0.00
C ILE A 92 26.94 -25.63 1.46
N TYR A 93 26.76 -26.84 1.97
CA TYR A 93 26.37 -27.07 3.34
C TYR A 93 27.49 -26.64 4.29
N ASP A 94 27.08 -25.89 5.31
CA ASP A 94 27.93 -25.46 6.41
C ASP A 94 27.34 -25.96 7.74
N GLN A 95 28.15 -26.66 8.54
CA GLN A 95 27.74 -27.15 9.84
C GLN A 95 27.53 -26.01 10.85
N GLN A 96 28.37 -24.98 10.84
CA GLN A 96 28.26 -23.85 11.77
C GLN A 96 26.95 -23.08 11.54
N LEU A 97 26.53 -22.93 10.27
CA LEU A 97 25.23 -22.33 9.95
C LEU A 97 24.03 -23.19 10.40
N THR A 98 24.21 -24.51 10.49
CA THR A 98 23.19 -25.41 11.05
C THR A 98 23.08 -25.22 12.55
N GLU A 99 24.21 -25.24 13.26
CA GLU A 99 24.28 -25.01 14.72
C GLU A 99 23.71 -23.63 15.08
N ALA A 100 24.09 -22.58 14.34
CA ALA A 100 23.53 -21.23 14.52
C ALA A 100 22.01 -21.17 14.23
N THR A 101 21.50 -22.02 13.34
CA THR A 101 20.06 -22.15 13.10
C THR A 101 19.36 -22.83 14.28
N GLU A 102 19.91 -23.91 14.82
CA GLU A 102 19.38 -24.59 16.01
C GLU A 102 19.30 -23.64 17.20
N GLU A 103 20.39 -22.93 17.46
CA GLU A 103 20.49 -21.94 18.54
C GLU A 103 19.48 -20.81 18.36
N SER A 104 19.37 -20.24 17.14
CA SER A 104 18.36 -19.22 16.82
C SER A 104 16.93 -19.72 17.06
N MET A 105 16.63 -20.96 16.65
CA MET A 105 15.32 -21.57 16.89
C MET A 105 15.06 -21.81 18.38
N LYS A 106 16.06 -22.26 19.14
CA LYS A 106 15.97 -22.46 20.58
C LYS A 106 15.70 -21.14 21.30
N PHE A 107 16.49 -20.10 21.03
CA PHE A 107 16.28 -18.76 21.59
C PHE A 107 14.90 -18.21 21.22
N PHE A 108 14.46 -18.39 19.97
CA PHE A 108 13.13 -17.97 19.56
C PHE A 108 12.03 -18.67 20.36
N LEU A 109 12.14 -19.98 20.62
CA LEU A 109 11.20 -20.72 21.45
C LEU A 109 11.22 -20.20 22.90
N GLN A 110 12.39 -19.98 23.49
CA GLN A 110 12.51 -19.42 24.84
C GLN A 110 11.87 -18.02 24.92
N TYR A 111 12.11 -17.19 23.91
CA TYR A 111 11.49 -15.88 23.75
C TYR A 111 9.96 -15.99 23.54
N LYS A 112 9.45 -17.12 23.03
CA LYS A 112 8.01 -17.46 22.99
C LYS A 112 7.49 -18.10 24.30
N GLY A 113 8.22 -18.00 25.41
CA GLY A 113 7.82 -18.52 26.72
C GLY A 113 8.04 -20.02 26.90
N PHE A 114 8.72 -20.68 25.96
CA PHE A 114 9.10 -22.08 26.06
C PHE A 114 10.52 -22.21 26.63
N PHE A 115 10.70 -21.86 27.91
CA PHE A 115 12.04 -21.75 28.52
C PHE A 115 12.85 -23.06 28.51
N ASN A 116 12.16 -24.20 28.56
CA ASN A 116 12.76 -25.53 28.51
C ASN A 116 12.85 -26.11 27.09
N ALA A 117 12.78 -25.26 26.06
CA ALA A 117 12.83 -25.71 24.67
C ALA A 117 14.21 -26.28 24.30
N ASN A 118 14.19 -27.31 23.47
CA ASN A 118 15.37 -27.87 22.83
C ASN A 118 15.19 -27.93 21.31
N VAL A 119 16.27 -27.75 20.56
CA VAL A 119 16.28 -27.87 19.10
C VAL A 119 17.56 -28.59 18.70
N PHE A 120 17.43 -29.56 17.80
CA PHE A 120 18.57 -30.26 17.21
C PHE A 120 18.27 -30.65 15.77
N ALA A 121 19.29 -30.71 14.94
CA ALA A 121 19.23 -31.02 13.54
C ALA A 121 19.70 -32.45 13.28
N VAL A 122 19.06 -33.08 12.30
CA VAL A 122 19.47 -34.38 11.78
C VAL A 122 19.74 -34.23 10.29
N PRO A 123 21.00 -34.39 9.84
CA PRO A 123 21.33 -34.40 8.43
C PRO A 123 20.93 -35.72 7.75
N ASP A 124 20.27 -35.64 6.60
CA ASP A 124 20.04 -36.76 5.66
C ASP A 124 20.97 -36.57 4.46
N VAL A 125 22.04 -37.37 4.42
CA VAL A 125 23.06 -37.33 3.36
C VAL A 125 22.76 -38.39 2.33
N ARG A 126 22.66 -37.99 1.06
CA ARG A 126 22.47 -38.89 -0.08
C ARG A 126 23.41 -38.50 -1.21
N LYS A 127 24.49 -39.27 -1.42
CA LYS A 127 25.60 -38.89 -2.31
C LYS A 127 26.16 -37.52 -1.84
N LYS A 128 26.51 -36.61 -2.75
CA LYS A 128 26.96 -35.24 -2.42
C LYS A 128 25.83 -34.23 -2.20
N LYS A 129 24.70 -34.68 -1.64
CA LYS A 129 23.52 -33.86 -1.38
C LYS A 129 23.08 -34.07 0.05
N ILE A 130 22.73 -33.00 0.74
CA ILE A 130 22.34 -33.03 2.14
C ILE A 130 21.02 -32.29 2.35
N SER A 131 20.13 -32.86 3.15
CA SER A 131 18.89 -32.21 3.60
C SER A 131 18.87 -32.20 5.11
N ILE A 132 18.54 -31.05 5.72
CA ILE A 132 18.58 -30.90 7.17
C ILE A 132 17.17 -30.93 7.74
N THR A 133 16.93 -31.78 8.74
CA THR A 133 15.67 -31.80 9.49
C THR A 133 15.91 -31.30 10.91
N TYR A 134 15.37 -30.12 11.21
CA TYR A 134 15.38 -29.53 12.56
C TYR A 134 14.21 -30.09 13.37
N TYR A 135 14.52 -30.80 14.45
CA TYR A 135 13.55 -31.25 15.45
C TYR A 135 13.48 -30.21 16.56
N ALA A 136 12.36 -29.50 16.62
CA ALA A 136 12.08 -28.53 17.67
C ALA A 136 11.15 -29.17 18.72
N GLU A 137 11.59 -29.13 19.97
CA GLU A 137 10.94 -29.67 21.16
C GLU A 137 10.62 -28.50 22.10
N PRO A 138 9.47 -27.81 21.93
CA PRO A 138 9.17 -26.60 22.71
C PRO A 138 8.93 -26.87 24.20
N GLY A 139 8.49 -28.07 24.58
CA GLY A 139 8.00 -28.30 25.94
C GLY A 139 6.70 -27.53 26.24
N GLN A 140 6.50 -27.16 27.51
CA GLN A 140 5.32 -26.41 27.96
C GLN A 140 5.61 -24.90 28.00
N GLN A 141 4.68 -24.10 27.49
CA GLN A 141 4.77 -22.64 27.55
C GLN A 141 4.44 -22.14 28.96
N PHE A 142 5.24 -21.20 29.48
CA PHE A 142 4.95 -20.48 30.71
C PHE A 142 3.84 -19.46 30.48
N THR A 143 3.06 -19.20 31.52
CA THR A 143 1.94 -18.23 31.47
C THR A 143 2.19 -17.06 32.40
N ILE A 144 1.59 -15.92 32.06
CA ILE A 144 1.69 -14.68 32.83
C ILE A 144 0.83 -14.81 34.08
N ASP A 145 1.41 -14.63 35.26
CA ASP A 145 0.65 -14.51 36.51
C ASP A 145 0.14 -13.08 36.68
N THR A 146 1.07 -12.13 36.73
CA THR A 146 0.83 -10.69 36.89
C THR A 146 1.88 -9.93 36.08
N ALA A 147 1.48 -8.80 35.50
CA ALA A 147 2.38 -7.83 34.89
C ALA A 147 2.47 -6.59 35.80
N LEU A 148 3.67 -6.23 36.23
CA LEU A 148 3.93 -5.12 37.14
C LEU A 148 4.69 -4.02 36.39
N PHE A 149 4.25 -2.78 36.52
CA PHE A 149 4.83 -1.61 35.87
C PHE A 149 5.49 -0.73 36.92
N TYR A 150 6.73 -0.32 36.67
CA TYR A 150 7.51 0.44 37.62
C TYR A 150 8.51 1.38 36.93
N SER A 151 8.81 2.50 37.59
CA SER A 151 9.94 3.37 37.27
C SER A 151 10.36 4.11 38.54
N GLU A 152 11.66 4.38 38.68
CA GLU A 152 12.18 5.26 39.74
C GLU A 152 11.79 6.73 39.50
N ASP A 153 11.61 7.13 38.24
CA ASP A 153 11.07 8.43 37.87
C ASP A 153 9.59 8.51 38.25
N SER A 154 9.28 9.35 39.25
CA SER A 154 7.93 9.46 39.80
C SER A 154 6.87 9.91 38.79
N LEU A 155 7.21 10.78 37.83
CA LEU A 155 6.29 11.28 36.82
C LEU A 155 6.01 10.20 35.76
N VAL A 156 7.06 9.52 35.31
CA VAL A 156 6.93 8.37 34.42
C VAL A 156 6.15 7.25 35.10
N ASN A 157 6.46 6.93 36.36
CA ASN A 157 5.73 5.91 37.12
C ASN A 157 4.24 6.26 37.24
N GLN A 158 3.90 7.51 37.58
CA GLN A 158 2.51 7.96 37.62
C GLN A 158 1.83 7.73 36.27
N ARG A 159 2.51 8.06 35.16
CA ARG A 159 1.98 7.81 33.81
C ARG A 159 1.79 6.32 33.54
N LEU A 160 2.77 5.47 33.88
CA LEU A 160 2.69 4.02 33.74
C LEU A 160 1.47 3.44 34.46
N GLN A 161 1.17 3.90 35.68
CA GLN A 161 -0.01 3.43 36.42
C GLN A 161 -1.32 3.76 35.70
N THR A 162 -1.41 4.89 34.98
CA THR A 162 -2.62 5.24 34.20
C THR A 162 -2.86 4.30 33.01
N ILE A 163 -1.80 3.71 32.46
CA ILE A 163 -1.86 2.89 31.25
C ILE A 163 -1.74 1.39 31.51
N ALA A 164 -1.41 0.97 32.74
CA ALA A 164 -1.19 -0.42 33.14
C ALA A 164 -2.43 -1.30 32.96
N SER A 165 -3.63 -0.78 33.22
CA SER A 165 -4.90 -1.51 33.09
C SER A 165 -5.20 -1.98 31.67
N ASN A 166 -4.67 -1.28 30.66
CA ASN A 166 -4.82 -1.61 29.25
C ASN A 166 -3.66 -2.44 28.69
N THR A 167 -2.87 -3.08 29.56
CA THR A 167 -1.70 -3.84 29.14
C THR A 167 -2.03 -4.94 28.13
N LEU A 168 -1.13 -5.17 27.18
CA LEU A 168 -1.22 -6.33 26.30
C LEU A 168 -0.87 -7.64 27.02
N LEU A 169 -0.21 -7.58 28.17
CA LEU A 169 0.28 -8.72 28.96
C LEU A 169 -0.78 -9.22 29.97
N GLN A 170 -1.82 -9.86 29.46
CA GLN A 170 -2.96 -10.30 30.26
C GLN A 170 -2.62 -11.54 31.12
N PRO A 171 -3.05 -11.58 32.41
CA PRO A 171 -2.94 -12.78 33.24
C PRO A 171 -3.51 -14.04 32.57
N GLY A 172 -2.82 -15.17 32.71
CA GLY A 172 -3.15 -16.46 32.11
C GLY A 172 -2.75 -16.60 30.63
N ALA A 173 -2.37 -15.51 29.94
CA ALA A 173 -1.83 -15.61 28.59
C ALA A 173 -0.45 -16.28 28.59
N GLY A 174 -0.09 -16.96 27.50
CA GLY A 174 1.28 -17.48 27.32
C GLY A 174 2.29 -16.35 27.20
N ILE A 175 3.45 -16.49 27.85
CA ILE A 175 4.55 -15.55 27.71
C ILE A 175 4.97 -15.52 26.24
N ASP A 176 5.07 -14.33 25.65
CA ASP A 176 5.49 -14.12 24.27
C ASP A 176 6.27 -12.81 24.21
N GLY A 177 7.57 -12.89 23.95
CA GLY A 177 8.43 -11.73 23.82
C GLY A 177 7.96 -10.78 22.72
N THR A 178 7.29 -11.27 21.66
CA THR A 178 6.70 -10.38 20.64
C THR A 178 5.45 -9.63 21.14
N LEU A 179 4.81 -10.10 22.21
CA LEU A 179 3.77 -9.37 22.91
C LEU A 179 4.41 -8.35 23.87
N TYR A 180 5.50 -8.73 24.54
CA TYR A 180 6.29 -7.84 25.38
C TYR A 180 6.85 -6.65 24.58
N ASP A 181 7.48 -6.88 23.44
CA ASP A 181 8.00 -5.79 22.60
C ASP A 181 6.89 -4.85 22.11
N ARG A 182 5.70 -5.37 21.81
CA ARG A 182 4.55 -4.51 21.50
C ARG A 182 4.07 -3.68 22.69
N GLU A 183 4.22 -4.20 23.91
CA GLU A 183 3.93 -3.47 25.13
C GLU A 183 4.97 -2.39 25.39
N ARG A 184 6.26 -2.67 25.12
CA ARG A 184 7.34 -1.66 25.13
C ARG A 184 7.06 -0.55 24.14
N ASP A 185 6.70 -0.90 22.90
CA ASP A 185 6.33 0.08 21.87
C ASP A 185 5.14 0.94 22.30
N ARG A 186 4.15 0.33 22.98
CA ARG A 186 2.98 1.04 23.53
C ARG A 186 3.39 2.05 24.61
N ILE A 187 4.28 1.68 25.52
CA ILE A 187 4.82 2.57 26.56
C ILE A 187 5.60 3.72 25.92
N VAL A 188 6.50 3.41 24.97
CA VAL A 188 7.27 4.43 24.23
C VAL A 188 6.33 5.40 23.53
N GLN A 189 5.35 4.90 22.79
CA GLN A 189 4.40 5.75 22.08
C GLN A 189 3.58 6.61 23.05
N ASP A 190 3.17 6.06 24.19
CA ASP A 190 2.43 6.82 25.19
C ASP A 190 3.29 7.95 25.78
N LEU A 191 4.51 7.67 26.25
CA LEU A 191 5.40 8.69 26.80
C LEU A 191 5.77 9.75 25.76
N ARG A 192 6.15 9.37 24.53
CA ARG A 192 6.45 10.36 23.48
C ARG A 192 5.24 11.20 23.04
N ASN A 193 4.02 10.73 23.28
CA ASN A 193 2.80 11.54 23.07
C ASN A 193 2.49 12.50 24.24
N ASN A 194 3.27 12.46 25.32
CA ASN A 194 3.08 13.26 26.53
C ASN A 194 4.35 14.03 26.92
N GLY A 195 5.12 14.49 25.94
CA GLY A 195 6.25 15.40 26.16
C GLY A 195 7.63 14.74 26.11
N TYR A 196 7.75 13.43 26.29
CA TYR A 196 9.05 12.76 26.41
C TYR A 196 9.68 12.46 25.03
N ALA A 197 10.07 13.50 24.28
CA ALA A 197 10.54 13.39 22.89
C ALA A 197 11.68 12.38 22.69
N ASN A 198 12.63 12.37 23.63
CA ASN A 198 13.83 11.52 23.63
C ASN A 198 13.62 10.19 24.38
N PHE A 199 12.38 9.72 24.56
CA PHE A 199 12.12 8.42 25.16
C PHE A 199 12.20 7.30 24.12
N TYR A 200 13.06 6.31 24.36
CA TYR A 200 13.33 5.19 23.46
C TYR A 200 13.10 3.84 24.16
N ALA A 201 12.93 2.78 23.37
CA ALA A 201 12.59 1.45 23.89
C ALA A 201 13.66 0.84 24.80
N ASN A 202 14.93 1.26 24.70
CA ASN A 202 16.02 0.81 25.55
C ASN A 202 15.93 1.30 27.00
N TYR A 203 15.11 2.31 27.29
CA TYR A 203 14.77 2.65 28.68
C TYR A 203 13.80 1.63 29.30
N VAL A 204 13.07 0.86 28.50
CA VAL A 204 12.29 -0.26 29.02
C VAL A 204 13.18 -1.49 29.12
N ALA A 205 13.32 -2.00 30.33
CA ALA A 205 14.12 -3.18 30.65
C ALA A 205 13.77 -4.38 29.74
N PRO A 206 14.70 -5.31 29.49
CA PRO A 206 14.39 -6.54 28.79
C PRO A 206 13.37 -7.37 29.58
N LEU A 207 12.74 -8.35 28.90
CA LEU A 207 11.80 -9.24 29.55
C LEU A 207 12.50 -10.04 30.66
N GLU A 208 12.21 -9.69 31.90
CA GLU A 208 12.56 -10.46 33.07
C GLU A 208 11.33 -11.25 33.55
N ALA A 209 11.50 -12.56 33.66
CA ALA A 209 10.47 -13.47 34.14
C ALA A 209 11.00 -14.20 35.38
N ASP A 210 10.46 -13.86 36.55
CA ASP A 210 10.70 -14.65 37.75
C ASP A 210 9.93 -15.97 37.64
N THR A 211 10.64 -17.02 37.24
CA THR A 211 10.08 -18.33 36.98
C THR A 211 10.20 -19.21 38.23
N THR A 212 9.24 -19.08 39.16
CA THR A 212 9.11 -20.07 40.22
C THR A 212 8.73 -21.43 39.60
N VAL A 213 9.70 -22.35 39.57
CA VAL A 213 9.67 -23.62 38.82
C VAL A 213 8.45 -24.50 39.14
N ALA A 214 7.88 -24.36 40.35
CA ALA A 214 6.76 -25.18 40.80
C ALA A 214 5.42 -24.84 40.13
N SER A 215 5.18 -23.59 39.71
CA SER A 215 3.84 -23.16 39.25
C SER A 215 3.73 -22.96 37.73
N LYS A 216 4.86 -22.91 36.99
CA LYS A 216 4.92 -22.59 35.53
C LYS A 216 4.18 -21.30 35.16
N LYS A 217 4.03 -20.43 36.14
CA LYS A 217 3.55 -19.06 36.02
C LYS A 217 4.70 -18.14 36.37
N ALA A 218 4.81 -17.02 35.66
CA ALA A 218 5.84 -16.02 35.95
C ALA A 218 5.21 -14.65 36.18
N LYS A 219 5.78 -13.91 37.12
CA LYS A 219 5.56 -12.46 37.23
C LYS A 219 6.45 -11.79 36.19
N ILE A 220 5.88 -10.86 35.42
CA ILE A 220 6.60 -10.06 34.44
C ILE A 220 6.78 -8.66 35.01
N TYR A 221 8.01 -8.17 35.01
CA TYR A 221 8.35 -6.81 35.38
C TYR A 221 8.57 -5.97 34.11
N LEU A 222 7.84 -4.86 34.02
CA LEU A 222 8.01 -3.80 33.02
C LEU A 222 8.59 -2.59 33.74
N GLU A 223 9.90 -2.59 33.85
CA GLU A 223 10.65 -1.51 34.45
C GLU A 223 11.08 -0.50 33.38
N VAL A 224 10.79 0.77 33.64
CA VAL A 224 11.36 1.89 32.89
C VAL A 224 12.52 2.45 33.71
N LEU A 225 13.73 2.20 33.21
CA LEU A 225 15.00 2.63 33.78
C LEU A 225 15.17 4.14 33.57
N PRO A 226 15.75 4.86 34.54
CA PRO A 226 16.11 6.26 34.37
C PRO A 226 17.21 6.41 33.29
N PRO A 227 17.37 7.61 32.70
CA PRO A 227 18.50 7.88 31.83
C PRO A 227 19.85 7.75 32.54
N LEU A 228 20.92 7.47 31.80
CA LEU A 228 22.25 7.21 32.39
C LEU A 228 22.83 8.42 33.13
N GLU A 229 22.54 9.62 32.65
CA GLU A 229 23.11 10.87 33.15
C GLU A 229 22.16 11.66 34.05
N ASP A 230 20.91 11.21 34.21
CA ASP A 230 19.87 11.92 34.97
C ASP A 230 18.92 10.94 35.68
N SER A 231 18.32 11.36 36.78
CA SER A 231 17.34 10.54 37.52
C SER A 231 15.93 10.63 36.95
N ILE A 232 15.67 11.57 36.03
CA ILE A 232 14.35 11.83 35.45
C ILE A 232 14.38 11.88 33.93
N HIS A 233 13.27 11.53 33.29
CA HIS A 233 13.08 11.73 31.87
C HIS A 233 12.57 13.14 31.60
N GLN A 234 13.30 13.91 30.80
CA GLN A 234 12.89 15.26 30.42
C GLN A 234 11.61 15.23 29.56
N ALA A 235 10.60 15.97 29.99
CA ALA A 235 9.43 16.29 29.17
C ALA A 235 9.63 17.67 28.51
N TYR A 236 9.35 17.75 27.22
CA TYR A 236 9.61 18.93 26.41
C TYR A 236 8.32 19.64 26.00
N THR A 237 8.40 20.97 25.91
CA THR A 237 7.42 21.79 25.19
C THR A 237 8.02 22.31 23.90
N ILE A 238 7.19 22.51 22.88
CA ILE A 238 7.63 23.11 21.62
C ILE A 238 7.80 24.61 21.82
N ASP A 239 9.01 25.13 21.62
CA ASP A 239 9.22 26.58 21.54
C ASP A 239 9.02 27.08 20.12
N ASP A 240 10.05 27.24 19.29
CA ASP A 240 9.87 27.81 17.96
C ASP A 240 9.61 26.76 16.88
N ILE A 241 8.91 27.18 15.83
CA ILE A 241 8.74 26.39 14.60
C ILE A 241 9.25 27.23 13.44
N THR A 242 10.27 26.72 12.76
CA THR A 242 10.90 27.37 11.61
C THR A 242 10.78 26.49 10.37
N VAL A 243 10.22 27.04 9.30
CA VAL A 243 9.99 26.36 8.02
C VAL A 243 10.90 26.90 6.94
N TYR A 244 11.74 26.04 6.37
CA TYR A 244 12.59 26.33 5.22
C TYR A 244 11.90 25.88 3.93
N MET A 245 11.29 26.82 3.19
CA MET A 245 10.35 26.57 2.08
C MET A 245 10.96 26.01 0.79
N ASP A 246 12.26 26.26 0.58
CA ASP A 246 13.02 25.83 -0.59
C ASP A 246 14.39 25.27 -0.16
N TYR A 247 14.40 24.39 0.85
CA TYR A 247 15.64 23.84 1.40
C TYR A 247 16.40 23.00 0.36
N VAL A 248 17.67 23.36 0.14
CA VAL A 248 18.62 22.62 -0.70
C VAL A 248 19.72 22.05 0.20
N PRO A 249 19.81 20.71 0.34
CA PRO A 249 20.86 20.09 1.14
C PRO A 249 22.26 20.52 0.70
N GLY A 250 23.12 20.88 1.65
CA GLY A 250 24.51 21.29 1.39
C GLY A 250 24.69 22.75 0.95
N GLN A 251 23.64 23.57 0.91
CA GLN A 251 23.72 25.01 0.65
C GLN A 251 23.30 25.82 1.88
N GLU A 252 24.07 25.72 2.96
CA GLU A 252 23.74 26.36 4.25
C GLU A 252 24.08 27.86 4.32
N SER A 253 24.98 28.36 3.47
CA SER A 253 25.46 29.76 3.47
C SER A 253 24.64 30.73 2.59
N GLN A 254 23.38 30.43 2.30
CA GLN A 254 22.53 31.37 1.54
C GLN A 254 21.84 32.37 2.46
N THR A 255 21.84 33.65 2.09
CA THR A 255 20.99 34.66 2.74
C THR A 255 19.53 34.31 2.49
N LEU A 256 18.77 34.14 3.58
CA LEU A 256 17.35 33.81 3.53
C LEU A 256 16.51 35.04 3.85
N TYR A 257 15.44 35.23 3.10
CA TYR A 257 14.35 36.13 3.45
C TYR A 257 13.53 35.48 4.56
N ASP A 258 13.17 36.29 5.54
CA ASP A 258 12.44 35.87 6.73
C ASP A 258 11.06 36.51 6.76
N SER A 259 10.05 35.74 7.14
CA SER A 259 8.69 36.20 7.36
C SER A 259 8.03 35.38 8.46
N THR A 260 7.40 36.04 9.42
CA THR A 260 6.62 35.35 10.46
C THR A 260 5.14 35.41 10.11
N ILE A 261 4.49 34.24 10.04
CA ILE A 261 3.07 34.10 9.70
C ILE A 261 2.45 33.17 10.72
N ASN A 262 1.38 33.61 11.40
CA ASN A 262 0.73 32.88 12.50
C ASN A 262 1.70 32.39 13.60
N GLY A 263 2.71 33.20 13.93
CA GLY A 263 3.70 32.86 14.96
C GLY A 263 4.71 31.77 14.54
N ILE A 264 4.75 31.42 13.25
CA ILE A 264 5.69 30.46 12.66
C ILE A 264 6.61 31.21 11.71
N ARG A 265 7.91 30.91 11.81
CA ARG A 265 8.94 31.56 11.00
C ARG A 265 9.11 30.84 9.67
N PHE A 266 9.02 31.56 8.56
CA PHE A 266 9.20 31.05 7.21
C PHE A 266 10.45 31.65 6.58
N LEU A 267 11.36 30.77 6.17
CA LEU A 267 12.61 31.13 5.52
C LEU A 267 12.60 30.68 4.06
N SER A 268 12.98 31.59 3.15
CA SER A 268 13.10 31.29 1.72
C SER A 268 14.32 31.99 1.13
N PRO A 269 15.05 31.38 0.18
CA PRO A 269 16.11 32.04 -0.59
C PRO A 269 15.56 33.07 -1.60
N ARG A 270 14.24 33.28 -1.65
CA ARG A 270 13.56 34.19 -2.59
C ARG A 270 12.70 35.20 -1.83
N PRO A 271 12.48 36.40 -2.38
CA PRO A 271 11.59 37.39 -1.79
C PRO A 271 10.10 37.03 -1.91
N TYR A 272 9.77 35.85 -2.44
CA TYR A 272 8.41 35.33 -2.58
C TYR A 272 8.39 33.83 -2.36
N PHE A 273 7.28 33.31 -1.83
CA PHE A 273 7.08 31.88 -1.69
C PHE A 273 6.49 31.25 -2.96
N ARG A 274 7.09 30.14 -3.41
CA ARG A 274 6.56 29.35 -4.53
C ARG A 274 5.28 28.61 -4.17
N ILE A 275 5.17 28.19 -2.92
CA ILE A 275 4.00 27.56 -2.31
C ILE A 275 3.49 28.51 -1.23
N LYS A 276 2.18 28.72 -1.17
CA LYS A 276 1.54 29.60 -0.19
C LYS A 276 1.83 29.10 1.23
N PRO A 277 2.35 29.93 2.16
CA PRO A 277 2.56 29.54 3.55
C PRO A 277 1.31 28.99 4.23
N GLU A 278 0.13 29.49 3.85
CA GLU A 278 -1.16 29.01 4.34
C GLU A 278 -1.35 27.51 4.07
N THR A 279 -0.87 27.02 2.93
CA THR A 279 -0.90 25.58 2.59
C THR A 279 -0.07 24.77 3.57
N ILE A 280 1.07 25.31 4.02
CA ILE A 280 1.92 24.63 5.00
C ILE A 280 1.23 24.65 6.35
N LEU A 281 0.73 25.81 6.79
CA LEU A 281 0.04 26.00 8.06
C LEU A 281 -1.18 25.08 8.23
N GLU A 282 -1.98 24.89 7.17
CA GLU A 282 -3.12 23.96 7.17
C GLU A 282 -2.70 22.49 7.39
N ASN A 283 -1.42 22.17 7.19
CA ASN A 283 -0.85 20.83 7.33
C ASN A 283 0.08 20.68 8.54
N LEU A 284 0.18 21.71 9.41
CA LEU A 284 0.94 21.64 10.67
C LEU A 284 0.02 21.25 11.84
N TYR A 285 0.30 20.11 12.46
CA TYR A 285 -0.42 19.60 13.64
C TYR A 285 0.32 19.89 14.94
N ILE A 286 1.65 19.94 14.87
CA ILE A 286 2.49 20.46 15.95
C ILE A 286 2.18 21.94 16.19
N LYS A 287 2.23 22.36 17.46
CA LYS A 287 1.87 23.73 17.87
C LYS A 287 2.87 24.31 18.85
N LYS A 288 3.17 25.59 18.66
CA LYS A 288 3.93 26.42 19.59
C LYS A 288 3.35 26.33 21.01
N ASN A 289 4.21 26.28 22.02
CA ASN A 289 3.86 26.28 23.45
C ASN A 289 2.96 25.11 23.89
N LYS A 290 3.04 23.97 23.20
CA LYS A 290 2.38 22.71 23.60
C LYS A 290 3.42 21.68 23.97
N LEU A 291 3.05 20.73 24.83
CA LEU A 291 3.87 19.55 25.09
C LEU A 291 4.16 18.82 23.78
N TYR A 292 5.38 18.31 23.66
CA TYR A 292 5.76 17.48 22.53
C TYR A 292 4.80 16.29 22.40
N ASN A 293 4.36 16.03 21.18
CA ASN A 293 3.49 14.91 20.86
C ASN A 293 3.95 14.24 19.57
N GLN A 294 4.43 12.99 19.69
CA GLN A 294 4.91 12.22 18.54
C GLN A 294 3.86 12.10 17.43
N ARG A 295 2.59 11.87 17.79
CA ARG A 295 1.52 11.73 16.81
C ARG A 295 1.35 13.00 15.98
N ASP A 296 1.38 14.17 16.60
CA ASP A 296 1.27 15.45 15.89
C ASP A 296 2.50 15.72 15.02
N PHE A 297 3.70 15.32 15.48
CA PHE A 297 4.94 15.39 14.70
C PHE A 297 4.88 14.50 13.45
N ASP A 298 4.50 13.22 13.63
CA ASP A 298 4.34 12.25 12.54
C ASP A 298 3.27 12.68 11.55
N LEU A 299 2.14 13.18 12.04
CA LEU A 299 1.03 13.64 11.21
C LEU A 299 1.45 14.88 10.40
N THR A 300 2.16 15.82 11.01
CA THR A 300 2.73 16.97 10.30
C THR A 300 3.65 16.52 9.16
N ASN A 301 4.59 15.61 9.44
CA ASN A 301 5.50 15.09 8.42
C ASN A 301 4.74 14.35 7.30
N GLN A 302 3.77 13.51 7.66
CA GLN A 302 2.94 12.76 6.70
C GLN A 302 2.14 13.71 5.80
N GLN A 303 1.53 14.75 6.36
CA GLN A 303 0.63 15.65 5.63
C GLN A 303 1.40 16.57 4.68
N LEU A 304 2.51 17.14 5.14
CA LEU A 304 3.41 17.90 4.27
C LEU A 304 3.98 17.03 3.15
N SER A 305 4.31 15.76 3.43
CA SER A 305 4.77 14.81 2.40
C SER A 305 3.66 14.47 1.40
N ALA A 306 2.41 14.35 1.87
CA ALA A 306 1.25 14.01 1.06
C ALA A 306 0.86 15.12 0.07
N LEU A 307 1.26 16.38 0.30
CA LEU A 307 1.07 17.47 -0.66
C LEU A 307 1.70 17.21 -2.04
N GLY A 308 2.69 16.31 -2.13
CA GLY A 308 3.29 15.88 -3.41
C GLY A 308 4.15 16.94 -4.14
N VAL A 309 4.19 18.18 -3.63
CA VAL A 309 5.06 19.28 -4.10
C VAL A 309 6.48 19.17 -3.55
N PHE A 310 6.68 18.47 -2.44
CA PHE A 310 7.99 18.28 -1.81
C PHE A 310 8.54 16.89 -2.11
N ARG A 311 9.79 16.84 -2.55
CA ARG A 311 10.55 15.59 -2.70
C ARG A 311 10.95 15.02 -1.36
N PHE A 312 11.37 15.90 -0.46
CA PHE A 312 11.74 15.55 0.90
C PHE A 312 11.13 16.55 1.86
N VAL A 313 10.51 16.02 2.90
CA VAL A 313 10.10 16.75 4.10
C VAL A 313 10.93 16.18 5.23
N ARG A 314 11.68 17.03 5.93
CA ARG A 314 12.47 16.64 7.08
C ARG A 314 12.13 17.55 8.24
N LEU A 315 11.63 16.96 9.31
CA LEU A 315 11.45 17.64 10.59
C LEU A 315 12.66 17.30 11.46
N LYS A 316 13.21 18.29 12.14
CA LYS A 316 14.26 18.14 13.14
C LYS A 316 13.77 18.75 14.45
N GLU A 317 14.03 18.02 15.52
CA GLU A 317 13.88 18.48 16.89
C GLU A 317 15.27 18.97 17.32
N GLU A 318 15.36 20.24 17.67
CA GLU A 318 16.58 20.88 18.14
C GLU A 318 16.29 21.40 19.56
N THR A 319 17.19 21.15 20.50
CA THR A 319 17.05 21.70 21.86
C THR A 319 17.21 23.21 21.79
N ASP A 320 16.29 23.94 22.42
CA ASP A 320 16.36 25.39 22.51
C ASP A 320 17.67 25.78 23.23
N PRO A 321 18.53 26.63 22.62
CA PRO A 321 19.80 27.05 23.21
C PRO A 321 19.66 27.84 24.52
N ASP A 322 18.55 28.55 24.70
CA ASP A 322 18.29 29.40 25.86
C ASP A 322 17.58 28.62 26.98
N ASP A 323 16.69 27.69 26.62
CA ASP A 323 16.00 26.79 27.56
C ASP A 323 16.04 25.33 27.09
N PRO A 324 17.02 24.52 27.56
CA PRO A 324 17.15 23.13 27.16
C PRO A 324 15.97 22.20 27.49
N SER A 325 15.00 22.68 28.28
CA SER A 325 13.73 21.96 28.54
C SER A 325 12.71 22.10 27.41
N ARG A 326 13.01 22.89 26.38
CA ARG A 326 12.15 23.17 25.22
C ARG A 326 12.80 22.72 23.92
N LEU A 327 11.96 22.51 22.91
CA LEU A 327 12.36 22.05 21.58
C LEU A 327 11.94 23.04 20.51
N ASP A 328 12.90 23.43 19.70
CA ASP A 328 12.69 24.08 18.41
C ASP A 328 12.46 23.04 17.34
N ILE A 329 11.43 23.25 16.52
CA ILE A 329 11.11 22.40 15.38
C ILE A 329 11.53 23.07 14.08
N ARG A 330 12.51 22.46 13.43
CA ARG A 330 12.99 22.86 12.12
C ARG A 330 12.40 21.98 11.03
N ILE A 331 11.61 22.58 10.15
CA ILE A 331 10.96 21.92 9.01
C ILE A 331 11.70 22.28 7.72
N GLU A 332 12.38 21.32 7.12
CA GLU A 332 13.12 21.47 5.87
C GLU A 332 12.30 20.91 4.70
N LEU A 333 11.91 21.77 3.77
CA LEU A 333 11.07 21.44 2.62
C LEU A 333 11.88 21.52 1.32
N THR A 334 12.24 20.37 0.76
CA THR A 334 12.91 20.29 -0.55
C THR A 334 11.88 20.06 -1.64
N GLN A 335 11.72 21.02 -2.55
CA GLN A 335 10.69 20.96 -3.60
C GLN A 335 11.00 19.94 -4.70
N HIS A 336 9.95 19.32 -5.24
CA HIS A 336 9.97 18.62 -6.52
C HIS A 336 10.08 19.63 -7.68
N LYS A 337 10.45 19.12 -8.87
CA LYS A 337 10.25 19.88 -10.11
C LYS A 337 8.75 20.19 -10.25
N LYS A 338 8.43 21.47 -10.40
CA LYS A 338 7.04 21.95 -10.52
C LYS A 338 6.33 21.28 -11.70
N MET A 339 7.00 21.23 -12.84
CA MET A 339 6.49 20.69 -14.10
C MET A 339 7.28 19.46 -14.52
N GLU A 340 6.59 18.49 -15.09
CA GLU A 340 7.13 17.24 -15.61
C GLU A 340 6.40 16.88 -16.90
N LEU A 341 7.17 16.44 -17.89
CA LEU A 341 6.67 15.91 -19.16
C LEU A 341 7.09 14.45 -19.25
N GLY A 342 6.14 13.58 -19.59
CA GLY A 342 6.35 12.15 -19.80
C GLY A 342 5.95 11.74 -21.22
N LEU A 343 6.46 10.61 -21.67
CA LEU A 343 6.06 9.96 -22.90
C LEU A 343 6.17 8.45 -22.71
N ASP A 344 5.03 7.77 -22.76
CA ASP A 344 4.94 6.33 -22.63
C ASP A 344 4.55 5.69 -23.97
N PHE A 345 5.05 4.48 -24.22
CA PHE A 345 4.68 3.67 -25.39
C PHE A 345 4.19 2.30 -24.92
N GLU A 346 3.05 1.85 -25.46
CA GLU A 346 2.48 0.54 -25.18
C GLU A 346 2.38 -0.28 -26.46
N LEU A 347 2.73 -1.57 -26.36
CA LEU A 347 2.65 -2.55 -27.43
C LEU A 347 1.87 -3.76 -26.91
N ASN A 348 0.69 -4.01 -27.49
CA ASN A 348 -0.20 -5.10 -27.08
C ASN A 348 -0.39 -6.10 -28.22
N TYR A 349 -0.52 -7.39 -27.88
CA TYR A 349 -0.87 -8.46 -28.82
C TYR A 349 -2.11 -9.20 -28.30
N ALA A 350 -3.13 -9.30 -29.13
CA ALA A 350 -4.38 -10.00 -28.81
C ALA A 350 -4.68 -11.04 -29.90
N SER A 351 -4.86 -12.30 -29.50
CA SER A 351 -5.34 -13.35 -30.39
C SER A 351 -6.83 -13.57 -30.16
N ARG A 352 -7.66 -13.25 -31.16
CA ARG A 352 -9.13 -13.34 -31.07
C ARG A 352 -9.66 -14.46 -31.97
N ASN A 353 -9.16 -15.67 -31.74
CA ASN A 353 -9.50 -16.86 -32.56
C ASN A 353 -10.99 -17.24 -32.49
N ALA A 354 -11.68 -16.92 -31.38
CA ALA A 354 -13.11 -17.23 -31.21
C ALA A 354 -14.05 -16.33 -32.02
N SER A 355 -13.57 -15.18 -32.54
CA SER A 355 -14.40 -14.19 -33.25
C SER A 355 -13.92 -13.91 -34.68
N GLY A 356 -13.04 -14.76 -35.24
CA GLY A 356 -12.56 -14.65 -36.63
C GLY A 356 -11.69 -13.43 -36.93
N ALA A 357 -11.33 -12.63 -35.92
CA ALA A 357 -10.66 -11.33 -36.06
C ALA A 357 -9.13 -11.42 -36.21
N GLY A 358 -8.57 -12.63 -36.29
CA GLY A 358 -7.13 -12.85 -36.42
C GLY A 358 -6.32 -12.41 -35.20
N ASN A 359 -5.02 -12.27 -35.42
CA ASN A 359 -4.09 -11.74 -34.42
C ASN A 359 -4.00 -10.23 -34.60
N LEU A 360 -4.22 -9.46 -33.53
CA LEU A 360 -4.13 -7.99 -33.53
C LEU A 360 -2.88 -7.56 -32.77
N ILE A 361 -2.20 -6.56 -33.30
CA ILE A 361 -1.11 -5.85 -32.63
C ILE A 361 -1.54 -4.41 -32.47
N GLY A 362 -1.51 -3.88 -31.26
CA GLY A 362 -1.73 -2.47 -31.00
C GLY A 362 -0.46 -1.75 -30.59
N LEU A 363 -0.39 -0.49 -30.98
CA LEU A 363 0.67 0.44 -30.62
C LEU A 363 0.01 1.73 -30.12
N THR A 364 0.36 2.17 -28.92
CA THR A 364 -0.14 3.41 -28.32
C THR A 364 1.02 4.29 -27.87
N ALA A 365 0.93 5.59 -28.16
CA ALA A 365 1.83 6.61 -27.61
C ALA A 365 1.03 7.53 -26.68
N SER A 366 1.57 7.77 -25.47
CA SER A 366 0.88 8.52 -24.43
C SER A 366 1.78 9.61 -23.81
N PRO A 367 1.90 10.81 -24.42
CA PRO A 367 2.51 11.95 -23.75
C PRO A 367 1.67 12.42 -22.55
N SER A 368 2.37 12.80 -21.48
CA SER A 368 1.75 13.31 -20.24
C SER A 368 2.40 14.61 -19.78
N PHE A 369 1.60 15.50 -19.20
CA PHE A 369 2.05 16.73 -18.57
C PHE A 369 1.54 16.79 -17.13
N ARG A 370 2.44 17.11 -16.20
CA ARG A 370 2.11 17.23 -14.79
C ARG A 370 2.61 18.57 -14.24
N ASN A 371 1.74 19.29 -13.55
CA ASN A 371 2.08 20.49 -12.79
C ASN A 371 1.66 20.30 -11.33
N ARG A 372 2.63 20.19 -10.41
CA ARG A 372 2.39 19.89 -8.99
C ARG A 372 1.89 21.07 -8.16
N ASN A 373 1.88 22.28 -8.73
CA ASN A 373 1.56 23.47 -7.96
C ASN A 373 0.89 24.51 -8.86
N LEU A 374 -0.28 24.17 -9.39
CA LEU A 374 -0.99 24.97 -10.41
C LEU A 374 -1.36 26.36 -9.88
N PHE A 375 -1.98 26.46 -8.70
CA PHE A 375 -2.45 27.72 -8.11
C PHE A 375 -1.66 28.16 -6.87
N LYS A 376 -0.45 27.60 -6.69
CA LYS A 376 0.47 27.81 -5.57
C LYS A 376 0.03 27.17 -4.23
N GLY A 377 -1.08 26.44 -4.20
CA GLY A 377 -1.60 25.74 -3.01
C GLY A 377 -1.35 24.24 -3.02
N ALA A 378 -0.29 23.78 -3.70
CA ALA A 378 0.02 22.36 -3.92
C ALA A 378 -1.04 21.58 -4.72
N GLU A 379 -1.77 22.27 -5.60
CA GLU A 379 -2.71 21.62 -6.50
C GLU A 379 -1.97 20.91 -7.64
N LEU A 380 -2.31 19.63 -7.84
CA LEU A 380 -1.70 18.77 -8.84
C LEU A 380 -2.62 18.67 -10.06
N LEU A 381 -2.17 19.24 -11.18
CA LEU A 381 -2.76 19.05 -12.50
C LEU A 381 -2.01 17.95 -13.24
N ILE A 382 -2.74 16.99 -13.80
CA ILE A 382 -2.23 15.97 -14.71
C ILE A 382 -3.06 16.06 -16.00
N ALA A 383 -2.40 16.15 -17.14
CA ALA A 383 -3.01 16.08 -18.46
C ALA A 383 -2.35 14.96 -19.25
N ASP A 384 -3.12 13.95 -19.61
CA ASP A 384 -2.67 12.77 -20.35
C ASP A 384 -3.33 12.77 -21.73
N PHE A 385 -2.53 12.61 -22.78
CA PHE A 385 -3.02 12.38 -24.13
C PHE A 385 -2.51 11.02 -24.59
N SER A 386 -3.39 10.18 -25.13
CA SER A 386 -3.05 8.86 -25.67
C SER A 386 -3.57 8.75 -27.10
N ALA A 387 -2.75 8.27 -28.02
CA ALA A 387 -3.15 7.95 -29.38
C ALA A 387 -2.64 6.55 -29.72
N GLY A 388 -3.57 5.65 -30.06
CA GLY A 388 -3.31 4.26 -30.32
C GLY A 388 -3.94 3.77 -31.61
N VAL A 389 -3.30 2.79 -32.22
CA VAL A 389 -3.76 2.11 -33.43
C VAL A 389 -3.61 0.60 -33.25
N GLU A 390 -4.60 -0.17 -33.69
CA GLU A 390 -4.51 -1.64 -33.78
C GLU A 390 -4.48 -2.08 -35.24
N PHE A 391 -3.57 -3.01 -35.56
CA PHE A 391 -3.37 -3.57 -36.89
C PHE A 391 -3.40 -5.11 -36.89
N ASN A 392 -3.82 -5.69 -38.01
CA ASN A 392 -3.93 -7.13 -38.24
C ASN A 392 -2.82 -7.60 -39.21
N PRO A 393 -1.70 -8.16 -38.71
CA PRO A 393 -0.60 -8.64 -39.54
C PRO A 393 -0.91 -9.90 -40.37
N SER A 394 -2.00 -10.64 -40.08
CA SER A 394 -2.39 -11.81 -40.86
C SER A 394 -3.90 -11.78 -41.14
N PRO A 395 -4.34 -10.91 -42.08
CA PRO A 395 -5.73 -10.85 -42.49
C PRO A 395 -6.13 -12.21 -43.11
N SER A 396 -7.03 -12.94 -42.45
CA SER A 396 -7.55 -14.21 -42.97
C SER A 396 -8.57 -13.93 -44.08
N ALA A 397 -8.74 -14.81 -45.08
CA ALA A 397 -9.63 -14.56 -46.23
C ALA A 397 -11.12 -14.25 -45.89
N ILE A 398 -11.55 -14.51 -44.64
CA ILE A 398 -12.89 -14.23 -44.10
C ILE A 398 -13.01 -12.79 -43.56
N SER A 399 -11.90 -12.16 -43.17
CA SER A 399 -11.83 -10.73 -42.88
C SER A 399 -11.23 -10.06 -44.12
N GLU A 400 -11.88 -9.06 -44.72
CA GLU A 400 -11.26 -8.28 -45.80
C GLU A 400 -9.81 -7.94 -45.45
N LYS A 401 -8.89 -8.03 -46.43
CA LYS A 401 -7.42 -7.95 -46.30
C LYS A 401 -6.90 -6.63 -45.70
N ARG A 402 -7.36 -6.23 -44.52
CA ARG A 402 -7.13 -4.91 -43.95
C ARG A 402 -6.10 -4.98 -42.85
N PHE A 403 -5.08 -4.16 -43.04
CA PHE A 403 -4.01 -3.99 -42.08
C PHE A 403 -4.46 -3.18 -40.86
N TRP A 404 -5.31 -2.16 -41.02
CA TRP A 404 -5.79 -1.30 -39.92
C TRP A 404 -7.15 -1.76 -39.37
N ASN A 405 -7.31 -1.77 -38.05
CA ASN A 405 -8.52 -2.22 -37.37
C ASN A 405 -9.14 -1.14 -36.45
N THR A 406 -8.34 -0.53 -35.58
CA THR A 406 -8.82 0.40 -34.53
C THR A 406 -7.97 1.66 -34.49
N VAL A 407 -8.59 2.81 -34.23
CA VAL A 407 -7.95 4.06 -33.81
C VAL A 407 -8.58 4.48 -32.48
N ASP A 408 -7.77 4.70 -31.44
CA ASP A 408 -8.20 5.17 -30.10
C ASP A 408 -7.43 6.46 -29.77
N ILE A 409 -8.15 7.55 -29.53
CA ILE A 409 -7.58 8.83 -29.11
C ILE A 409 -8.25 9.26 -27.82
N ARG A 410 -7.46 9.48 -26.78
CA ARG A 410 -7.92 9.89 -25.46
C ARG A 410 -7.19 11.14 -24.99
N LEU A 411 -7.95 12.10 -24.47
CA LEU A 411 -7.44 13.23 -23.70
C LEU A 411 -8.07 13.18 -22.32
N GLN A 412 -7.28 13.19 -21.26
CA GLN A 412 -7.75 13.20 -19.87
C GLN A 412 -7.03 14.31 -19.11
N THR A 413 -7.77 15.04 -18.28
CA THR A 413 -7.25 16.08 -17.40
C THR A 413 -7.80 15.85 -16.00
N ASP A 414 -6.89 15.68 -15.04
CA ASP A 414 -7.19 15.52 -13.63
C ASP A 414 -6.61 16.68 -12.82
N LEU A 415 -7.44 17.33 -12.02
CA LEU A 415 -7.03 18.31 -11.02
C LEU A 415 -7.27 17.75 -9.63
N TYR A 416 -6.20 17.60 -8.86
CA TYR A 416 -6.24 17.22 -7.46
C TYR A 416 -6.04 18.44 -6.58
N LEU A 417 -6.98 18.68 -5.68
CA LEU A 417 -6.80 19.61 -4.57
C LEU A 417 -6.26 18.82 -3.38
N PRO A 418 -5.21 19.29 -2.68
CA PRO A 418 -4.58 18.55 -1.58
C PRO A 418 -5.39 18.62 -0.28
N ARG A 419 -6.72 18.67 -0.40
CA ARG A 419 -7.65 18.74 0.72
C ARG A 419 -8.98 18.13 0.32
N PHE A 420 -9.73 17.72 1.34
CA PHE A 420 -11.10 17.27 1.20
C PHE A 420 -12.07 18.45 1.06
N VAL A 421 -12.90 18.44 0.02
CA VAL A 421 -13.94 19.45 -0.23
C VAL A 421 -15.31 18.76 -0.25
N ASP A 422 -16.07 18.94 0.83
CA ASP A 422 -17.44 18.43 0.95
C ASP A 422 -18.45 19.40 0.31
N TYR A 423 -18.40 19.55 -1.02
CA TYR A 423 -19.16 20.58 -1.75
C TYR A 423 -20.67 20.55 -1.46
N LEU A 424 -21.27 19.37 -1.39
CA LEU A 424 -22.71 19.18 -1.11
C LEU A 424 -23.02 19.04 0.39
N GLY A 425 -22.00 19.09 1.26
CA GLY A 425 -22.14 18.86 2.70
C GLY A 425 -22.68 17.47 3.04
N ILE A 426 -22.54 16.50 2.14
CA ILE A 426 -23.13 15.16 2.28
C ILE A 426 -22.48 14.46 3.46
N TRP A 427 -21.15 14.45 3.53
CA TRP A 427 -20.41 13.73 4.57
C TRP A 427 -20.58 14.39 5.93
N GLY A 428 -20.56 15.72 5.98
CA GLY A 428 -20.86 16.47 7.19
C GLY A 428 -22.27 16.16 7.71
N ARG A 429 -23.27 16.04 6.85
CA ARG A 429 -24.65 15.67 7.25
C ARG A 429 -24.77 14.20 7.67
N LEU A 430 -24.07 13.28 7.01
CA LEU A 430 -24.05 11.86 7.39
C LEU A 430 -23.36 11.61 8.74
N ASN A 431 -22.46 12.50 9.16
CA ASN A 431 -21.79 12.42 10.46
C ASN A 431 -22.63 12.97 11.64
N ARG A 432 -23.63 13.83 11.37
CA ARG A 432 -24.43 14.49 12.41
C ARG A 432 -25.37 13.58 13.24
N PRO A 433 -26.15 12.65 12.66
CA PRO A 433 -27.19 11.97 13.41
C PRO A 433 -26.59 10.91 14.36
N LYS A 434 -26.91 11.04 15.66
CA LYS A 434 -26.46 10.15 16.75
C LYS A 434 -27.68 9.56 17.47
N VAL A 435 -27.64 8.26 17.76
CA VAL A 435 -28.64 7.58 18.60
C VAL A 435 -27.94 7.10 19.86
N GLY A 436 -28.23 7.76 20.99
CA GLY A 436 -27.47 7.59 22.22
C GLY A 436 -26.00 7.98 22.02
N LYS A 437 -25.08 7.07 22.33
CA LYS A 437 -23.63 7.27 22.16
C LYS A 437 -23.09 6.75 20.80
N ARG A 438 -23.94 6.30 19.89
CA ARG A 438 -23.52 5.70 18.61
C ARG A 438 -23.89 6.60 17.45
N GLU A 439 -22.93 6.86 16.56
CA GLU A 439 -23.18 7.51 15.28
C GLU A 439 -23.91 6.55 14.32
N LEU A 440 -24.91 7.06 13.59
CA LEU A 440 -25.79 6.23 12.75
C LEU A 440 -25.16 5.80 11.41
N PHE A 441 -24.54 6.74 10.68
CA PHE A 441 -24.05 6.49 9.32
C PHE A 441 -22.53 6.61 9.21
N VAL A 442 -21.98 7.76 9.62
CA VAL A 442 -20.55 8.05 9.55
C VAL A 442 -20.03 8.45 10.93
N ASN A 443 -19.05 7.70 11.44
CA ASN A 443 -18.44 8.02 12.73
C ASN A 443 -17.42 9.17 12.63
N ASP A 444 -17.18 9.83 13.77
CA ASP A 444 -16.31 11.01 13.86
C ASP A 444 -14.88 10.68 13.42
N ASN A 445 -14.39 9.49 13.76
CA ASN A 445 -13.05 9.04 13.36
C ASN A 445 -12.90 8.95 11.84
N PHE A 446 -13.89 8.40 11.13
CA PHE A 446 -13.85 8.29 9.68
C PHE A 446 -13.95 9.67 9.02
N TYR A 447 -14.83 10.53 9.52
CA TYR A 447 -14.99 11.88 8.98
C TYR A 447 -13.76 12.76 9.21
N ASN A 448 -13.12 12.65 10.38
CA ASN A 448 -11.86 13.34 10.64
C ASN A 448 -10.74 12.79 9.76
N SER A 449 -10.60 11.47 9.61
CA SER A 449 -9.62 10.90 8.67
C SER A 449 -9.86 11.32 7.22
N LEU A 450 -11.12 11.48 6.79
CA LEU A 450 -11.44 12.04 5.47
C LEU A 450 -10.90 13.46 5.32
N LYS A 451 -11.18 14.34 6.30
CA LYS A 451 -10.66 15.72 6.29
C LYS A 451 -9.14 15.78 6.28
N GLU A 452 -8.51 14.89 7.05
CA GLU A 452 -7.07 14.84 7.20
C GLU A 452 -6.39 14.30 5.94
N SER A 453 -6.88 13.24 5.29
CA SER A 453 -6.09 12.51 4.28
C SER A 453 -6.71 12.41 2.89
N ALA A 454 -7.96 12.83 2.67
CA ALA A 454 -8.58 12.73 1.35
C ALA A 454 -8.21 13.93 0.46
N ALA A 455 -7.92 13.64 -0.81
CA ALA A 455 -7.68 14.65 -1.84
C ALA A 455 -8.89 14.74 -2.77
N THR A 456 -9.41 15.94 -2.99
CA THR A 456 -10.51 16.17 -3.93
C THR A 456 -9.98 16.02 -5.36
N ARG A 457 -10.72 15.31 -6.21
CA ARG A 457 -10.36 15.08 -7.61
C ARG A 457 -11.46 15.60 -8.51
N LEU A 458 -11.07 16.42 -9.48
CA LEU A 458 -11.89 16.82 -10.62
C LEU A 458 -11.27 16.19 -11.86
N SER A 459 -12.06 15.42 -12.61
CA SER A 459 -11.60 14.77 -13.84
C SER A 459 -12.47 15.19 -15.01
N ALA A 460 -11.86 15.44 -16.15
CA ALA A 460 -12.52 15.59 -17.43
C ALA A 460 -11.76 14.78 -18.47
N SER A 461 -12.46 13.99 -19.27
CA SER A 461 -11.83 13.22 -20.35
C SER A 461 -12.70 13.17 -21.59
N TYR A 462 -12.02 13.10 -22.73
CA TYR A 462 -12.61 12.88 -24.04
C TYR A 462 -11.96 11.66 -24.68
N ASN A 463 -12.77 10.74 -25.17
CA ASN A 463 -12.32 9.55 -25.87
C ASN A 463 -13.00 9.45 -27.23
N TYR A 464 -12.20 9.38 -28.29
CA TYR A 464 -12.62 9.06 -29.64
C TYR A 464 -12.12 7.66 -29.99
N LEU A 465 -13.05 6.75 -30.27
CA LEU A 465 -12.74 5.42 -30.78
C LEU A 465 -13.32 5.28 -32.18
N LEU A 466 -12.53 4.75 -33.10
CA LEU A 466 -12.97 4.30 -34.41
C LEU A 466 -12.57 2.84 -34.60
N ILE A 467 -13.56 1.97 -34.76
CA ILE A 467 -13.36 0.62 -35.26
C ILE A 467 -13.79 0.63 -36.73
N LEU A 468 -12.82 0.48 -37.64
CA LEU A 468 -13.07 0.63 -39.08
C LEU A 468 -14.18 -0.30 -39.57
N ASP A 469 -15.03 0.20 -40.46
CA ASP A 469 -16.23 -0.45 -41.02
C ASP A 469 -17.32 -0.87 -40.01
N PHE A 470 -17.12 -0.68 -38.71
CA PHE A 470 -18.12 -1.03 -37.70
C PHE A 470 -18.77 0.22 -37.14
N TYR A 471 -18.07 0.96 -36.29
CA TYR A 471 -18.60 2.14 -35.64
C TYR A 471 -17.48 3.05 -35.14
N GLN A 472 -17.84 4.30 -34.90
CA GLN A 472 -17.05 5.22 -34.11
C GLN A 472 -17.87 5.71 -32.93
N TYR A 473 -17.22 6.17 -31.86
CA TYR A 473 -17.90 6.93 -30.83
C TYR A 473 -17.05 8.06 -30.31
N ASN A 474 -17.73 9.07 -29.78
CA ASN A 474 -17.15 10.10 -28.93
C ASN A 474 -17.72 9.92 -27.53
N LEU A 475 -16.86 9.89 -26.51
CA LEU A 475 -17.23 9.76 -25.12
C LEU A 475 -16.63 10.93 -24.35
N LEU A 476 -17.49 11.82 -23.84
CA LEU A 476 -17.09 12.89 -22.93
C LEU A 476 -17.44 12.47 -21.50
N THR A 477 -16.47 12.45 -20.61
CA THR A 477 -16.63 12.10 -19.19
C THR A 477 -16.20 13.26 -18.31
N GLY A 478 -16.99 13.58 -17.29
CA GLY A 478 -16.64 14.54 -16.25
C GLY A 478 -16.99 13.97 -14.89
N THR A 479 -16.06 14.00 -13.93
CA THR A 479 -16.29 13.51 -12.57
C THR A 479 -15.77 14.47 -11.51
N PHE A 480 -16.49 14.50 -10.37
CA PHE A 480 -16.08 15.22 -9.17
C PHE A 480 -16.22 14.30 -7.97
N GLY A 481 -15.13 14.16 -7.23
CA GLY A 481 -15.04 13.23 -6.12
C GLY A 481 -13.84 13.47 -5.23
N PHE A 482 -13.47 12.44 -4.48
CA PHE A 482 -12.25 12.43 -3.71
C PHE A 482 -11.61 11.04 -3.70
N ASP A 483 -10.30 11.05 -3.49
CA ASP A 483 -9.48 9.87 -3.26
C ASP A 483 -9.02 9.86 -1.81
N PHE A 484 -9.39 8.82 -1.09
CA PHE A 484 -9.13 8.67 0.33
C PHE A 484 -8.25 7.43 0.60
N PRO A 485 -6.92 7.62 0.69
CA PRO A 485 -5.98 6.58 1.12
C PRO A 485 -6.05 6.38 2.65
N ARG A 486 -7.17 5.83 3.14
CA ARG A 486 -7.47 5.66 4.58
C ARG A 486 -6.34 5.01 5.39
N LYS A 487 -5.68 4.00 4.82
CA LYS A 487 -4.53 3.33 5.41
C LYS A 487 -3.56 2.96 4.29
N ARG A 488 -2.32 2.62 4.64
CA ARG A 488 -1.32 2.12 3.66
C ARG A 488 -1.79 0.92 2.82
N ASN A 489 -2.85 0.23 3.23
CA ASN A 489 -3.46 -0.88 2.52
C ASN A 489 -4.97 -0.73 2.25
N GLN A 490 -5.52 0.47 2.39
CA GLN A 490 -6.93 0.75 2.13
C GLN A 490 -7.04 2.04 1.33
N ARG A 491 -7.76 1.98 0.22
CA ARG A 491 -8.07 3.14 -0.60
C ARG A 491 -9.55 3.14 -0.91
N LEU A 492 -10.19 4.29 -0.76
CA LEU A 492 -11.57 4.53 -1.09
C LEU A 492 -11.61 5.71 -2.06
N ILE A 493 -12.10 5.49 -3.27
CA ILE A 493 -12.41 6.56 -4.22
C ILE A 493 -13.92 6.69 -4.24
N VAL A 494 -14.41 7.91 -4.10
CA VAL A 494 -15.84 8.22 -4.24
C VAL A 494 -15.99 9.37 -5.19
N ASN A 495 -16.69 9.14 -6.31
CA ASN A 495 -17.14 10.21 -7.18
C ASN A 495 -18.63 10.46 -6.91
N HIS A 496 -18.93 11.69 -6.51
CA HIS A 496 -20.30 12.12 -6.23
C HIS A 496 -21.01 12.46 -7.53
N ILE A 497 -20.38 13.32 -8.31
CA ILE A 497 -20.93 13.78 -9.57
C ILE A 497 -20.19 13.06 -10.68
N GLY A 498 -20.94 12.57 -11.66
CA GLY A 498 -20.39 12.00 -12.88
C GLY A 498 -21.32 12.24 -14.05
N LEU A 499 -20.74 12.61 -15.17
CA LEU A 499 -21.42 12.81 -16.44
C LEU A 499 -20.66 12.05 -17.51
N ASP A 500 -21.32 11.15 -18.21
CA ASP A 500 -20.78 10.49 -19.41
C ASP A 500 -21.74 10.72 -20.57
N TYR A 501 -21.27 11.39 -21.61
CA TYR A 501 -22.00 11.59 -22.85
C TYR A 501 -21.38 10.74 -23.96
N LEU A 502 -22.06 9.67 -24.32
CA LEU A 502 -21.66 8.73 -25.35
C LEU A 502 -22.44 9.01 -26.64
N ARG A 503 -21.70 9.29 -27.72
CA ARG A 503 -22.26 9.53 -29.05
C ARG A 503 -21.64 8.57 -30.07
N PRO A 504 -22.26 7.41 -30.32
CA PRO A 504 -21.85 6.47 -31.35
C PRO A 504 -22.36 6.90 -32.73
N ILE A 505 -21.61 6.57 -33.77
CA ILE A 505 -21.99 6.68 -35.18
C ILE A 505 -21.66 5.34 -35.83
N THR A 506 -22.66 4.68 -36.38
CA THR A 506 -22.55 3.36 -37.00
C THR A 506 -22.33 3.47 -38.50
N THR A 507 -21.84 2.39 -39.10
CA THR A 507 -21.74 2.27 -40.57
C THR A 507 -22.88 1.41 -41.12
N PRO A 508 -23.20 1.51 -42.42
CA PRO A 508 -24.22 0.66 -43.05
C PRO A 508 -23.94 -0.85 -42.88
N ARG A 509 -22.66 -1.24 -42.86
CA ARG A 509 -22.26 -2.63 -42.60
C ARG A 509 -22.65 -3.05 -41.20
N PHE A 510 -22.39 -2.20 -40.20
CA PHE A 510 -22.73 -2.52 -38.82
C PHE A 510 -24.23 -2.44 -38.56
N ASP A 511 -24.95 -1.54 -39.23
CA ASP A 511 -26.41 -1.45 -39.15
C ASP A 511 -27.06 -2.80 -39.52
N SER A 512 -26.56 -3.48 -40.56
CA SER A 512 -27.05 -4.83 -40.90
C SER A 512 -26.87 -5.87 -39.78
N ILE A 513 -25.87 -5.70 -38.90
CA ILE A 513 -25.66 -6.54 -37.71
C ILE A 513 -26.59 -6.12 -36.57
N LEU A 514 -26.81 -4.81 -36.39
CA LEU A 514 -27.71 -4.25 -35.38
C LEU A 514 -29.17 -4.62 -35.64
N ASP A 515 -29.60 -4.63 -36.91
CA ASP A 515 -30.96 -4.98 -37.33
C ASP A 515 -31.35 -6.41 -36.93
N VAL A 516 -30.38 -7.33 -36.96
CA VAL A 516 -30.56 -8.74 -36.57
C VAL A 516 -30.43 -8.93 -35.06
N ASN A 517 -29.79 -7.99 -34.35
CA ASN A 517 -29.57 -8.07 -32.91
C ASN A 517 -30.12 -6.82 -32.18
N PRO A 518 -31.43 -6.79 -31.88
CA PRO A 518 -32.05 -5.67 -31.18
C PRO A 518 -31.46 -5.34 -29.80
N PHE A 519 -30.83 -6.34 -29.14
CA PHE A 519 -30.13 -6.10 -27.88
C PHE A 519 -28.87 -5.26 -28.10
N LEU A 520 -28.07 -5.59 -29.12
CA LEU A 520 -26.90 -4.82 -29.51
C LEU A 520 -27.28 -3.43 -30.04
N ALA A 521 -28.34 -3.31 -30.83
CA ALA A 521 -28.83 -2.02 -31.33
C ALA A 521 -29.09 -1.03 -30.18
N ARG A 522 -29.68 -1.48 -29.07
CA ARG A 522 -29.94 -0.64 -27.88
C ARG A 522 -28.67 -0.14 -27.19
N SER A 523 -27.52 -0.80 -27.33
CA SER A 523 -26.26 -0.31 -26.75
C SER A 523 -25.56 0.75 -27.59
N PHE A 524 -26.01 1.00 -28.83
CA PHE A 524 -25.42 1.98 -29.76
C PHE A 524 -26.30 3.22 -29.97
N GLY A 525 -27.10 3.59 -28.98
CA GLY A 525 -27.81 4.88 -28.96
C GLY A 525 -26.96 6.02 -28.42
N GLU A 526 -27.30 7.27 -28.75
CA GLU A 526 -26.81 8.44 -28.02
C GLU A 526 -27.31 8.38 -26.57
N GLN A 527 -26.38 8.36 -25.61
CA GLN A 527 -26.70 8.09 -24.21
C GLN A 527 -26.00 9.10 -23.30
N LEU A 528 -26.76 9.61 -22.33
CA LEU A 528 -26.23 10.46 -21.28
C LEU A 528 -26.41 9.77 -19.92
N PHE A 529 -25.29 9.41 -19.30
CA PHE A 529 -25.25 8.89 -17.94
C PHE A 529 -24.93 10.04 -17.00
N VAL A 530 -25.85 10.36 -16.09
CA VAL A 530 -25.65 11.42 -15.09
C VAL A 530 -25.88 10.86 -13.69
N SER A 531 -25.00 11.24 -12.78
CA SER A 531 -25.22 11.18 -11.34
C SER A 531 -24.72 12.46 -10.68
N PHE A 532 -25.42 12.91 -9.66
CA PHE A 532 -25.14 14.11 -8.88
C PHE A 532 -24.81 13.81 -7.41
N LEU A 533 -25.24 12.66 -6.86
CA LEU A 533 -25.02 12.33 -5.45
C LEU A 533 -23.96 11.26 -5.28
N PHE A 534 -24.07 10.14 -6.00
CA PHE A 534 -23.12 9.02 -5.90
C PHE A 534 -22.94 8.32 -7.26
N ARG A 535 -22.04 8.82 -8.11
CA ARG A 535 -21.67 8.19 -9.39
C ARG A 535 -20.98 6.85 -9.19
N ASP A 536 -19.90 6.83 -8.41
CA ASP A 536 -19.13 5.62 -8.18
C ASP A 536 -18.44 5.60 -6.81
N LEU A 537 -18.28 4.38 -6.31
CA LEU A 537 -17.54 4.06 -5.11
C LEU A 537 -16.63 2.88 -5.41
N ASN A 538 -15.32 3.10 -5.29
CA ASN A 538 -14.30 2.07 -5.47
C ASN A 538 -13.51 1.90 -4.17
N PHE A 539 -13.67 0.74 -3.53
CA PHE A 539 -12.96 0.37 -2.32
C PHE A 539 -11.99 -0.78 -2.60
N VAL A 540 -10.74 -0.58 -2.21
CA VAL A 540 -9.70 -1.62 -2.30
C VAL A 540 -9.02 -1.79 -0.95
N HIS A 541 -8.89 -3.04 -0.51
CA HIS A 541 -8.12 -3.44 0.65
C HIS A 541 -7.10 -4.53 0.32
N ASN A 542 -5.82 -4.23 0.54
CA ASN A 542 -4.69 -5.11 0.24
C ASN A 542 -4.00 -5.56 1.53
N ALA A 543 -4.53 -6.57 2.22
CA ALA A 543 -3.95 -6.99 3.49
C ALA A 543 -2.51 -7.51 3.30
N ARG A 544 -1.61 -7.07 4.18
CA ARG A 544 -0.25 -7.62 4.21
C ARG A 544 -0.29 -9.10 4.62
N PRO A 545 0.64 -9.94 4.14
CA PRO A 545 0.77 -11.30 4.64
C PRO A 545 0.95 -11.28 6.16
N ASN A 546 0.07 -11.99 6.86
CA ASN A 546 0.22 -12.18 8.29
C ASN A 546 1.34 -13.19 8.59
N ARG A 547 1.61 -13.45 9.87
CA ARG A 547 2.62 -14.44 10.31
C ARG A 547 2.34 -15.88 9.86
N ARG A 548 1.16 -16.16 9.29
CA ARG A 548 0.84 -17.47 8.67
C ARG A 548 1.08 -17.47 7.16
N GLY A 549 1.67 -16.41 6.62
CA GLY A 549 1.81 -16.21 5.18
C GLY A 549 0.48 -15.97 4.47
N ASN A 550 -0.61 -15.75 5.21
CA ASN A 550 -1.93 -15.51 4.65
C ASN A 550 -2.15 -14.02 4.42
N SER A 551 -2.55 -13.65 3.21
CA SER A 551 -3.04 -12.31 2.88
C SER A 551 -4.40 -12.40 2.22
N HIS A 552 -5.06 -11.25 2.06
CA HIS A 552 -6.31 -11.17 1.33
C HIS A 552 -6.42 -9.84 0.59
N TYR A 553 -7.15 -9.87 -0.50
CA TYR A 553 -7.54 -8.74 -1.31
C TYR A 553 -9.06 -8.62 -1.25
N ILE A 554 -9.57 -7.41 -1.06
CA ILE A 554 -10.99 -7.09 -1.21
C ILE A 554 -11.07 -5.91 -2.15
N GLY A 555 -11.69 -6.11 -3.31
CA GLY A 555 -12.11 -5.07 -4.24
C GLY A 555 -13.63 -5.00 -4.23
N PHE A 556 -14.16 -3.79 -4.14
CA PHE A 556 -15.58 -3.51 -4.29
C PHE A 556 -15.74 -2.28 -5.17
N ASN A 557 -16.52 -2.40 -6.22
CA ASN A 557 -16.91 -1.28 -7.07
C ASN A 557 -18.43 -1.23 -7.15
N PHE A 558 -18.98 -0.04 -6.90
CA PHE A 558 -20.38 0.27 -7.08
C PHE A 558 -20.49 1.48 -8.00
N GLU A 559 -21.36 1.41 -9.00
CA GLU A 559 -21.65 2.52 -9.91
C GLU A 559 -23.15 2.68 -10.07
N LEU A 560 -23.57 3.94 -10.10
CA LEU A 560 -24.95 4.35 -10.33
C LEU A 560 -24.97 5.38 -11.46
N ALA A 561 -26.01 5.34 -12.28
CA ALA A 561 -26.36 6.40 -13.20
C ALA A 561 -27.88 6.51 -13.35
N GLY A 562 -28.38 7.73 -13.54
CA GLY A 562 -29.76 8.02 -13.94
C GLY A 562 -30.83 7.81 -12.86
N SER A 563 -30.56 7.05 -11.79
CA SER A 563 -31.58 6.76 -10.75
C SER A 563 -32.03 8.00 -9.99
N GLU A 564 -31.12 8.95 -9.79
CA GLU A 564 -31.42 10.23 -9.12
C GLU A 564 -32.28 11.13 -10.02
N ILE A 565 -32.00 11.13 -11.32
CA ILE A 565 -32.80 11.83 -12.34
C ILE A 565 -34.21 11.25 -12.39
N TRP A 566 -34.31 9.92 -12.42
CA TRP A 566 -35.60 9.22 -12.40
C TRP A 566 -36.41 9.57 -11.16
N ALA A 567 -35.79 9.53 -9.97
CA ALA A 567 -36.47 9.88 -8.71
C ALA A 567 -36.93 11.34 -8.70
N GLY A 568 -36.08 12.28 -9.14
CA GLY A 568 -36.44 13.69 -9.26
C GLY A 568 -37.59 13.92 -10.24
N ASN A 569 -37.57 13.25 -11.40
CA ASN A 569 -38.64 13.32 -12.38
C ASN A 569 -39.96 12.73 -11.84
N ALA A 570 -39.90 11.62 -11.11
CA ALA A 570 -41.08 11.02 -10.47
C ALA A 570 -41.71 11.95 -9.43
N ILE A 571 -40.89 12.60 -8.60
CA ILE A 571 -41.36 13.60 -7.62
C ILE A 571 -41.98 14.80 -8.33
N TYR A 572 -41.31 15.35 -9.35
CA TYR A 572 -41.85 16.45 -10.14
C TYR A 572 -43.20 16.09 -10.77
N ASN A 573 -43.29 14.92 -11.40
CA ASN A 573 -44.52 14.42 -12.01
C ASN A 573 -45.65 14.23 -11.00
N ALA A 574 -45.34 13.75 -9.79
CA ALA A 574 -46.32 13.61 -8.71
C ALA A 574 -46.91 14.96 -8.28
N PHE A 575 -46.08 16.01 -8.19
CA PHE A 575 -46.54 17.37 -7.86
C PHE A 575 -47.20 18.09 -9.05
N ALA A 576 -46.70 17.87 -10.26
CA ALA A 576 -47.20 18.51 -11.49
C ALA A 576 -48.41 17.79 -12.11
N LEU A 577 -48.78 16.61 -11.59
CA LEU A 577 -49.82 15.72 -12.12
C LEU A 577 -49.60 15.40 -13.62
N LYS A 578 -48.34 15.16 -14.00
CA LYS A 578 -47.92 14.81 -15.37
C LYS A 578 -47.30 13.41 -15.40
N GLN A 579 -47.24 12.81 -16.59
CA GLN A 579 -46.56 11.52 -16.83
C GLN A 579 -45.46 11.67 -17.89
N ASP A 580 -44.67 12.74 -17.79
CA ASP A 580 -43.60 13.01 -18.75
C ASP A 580 -42.27 12.38 -18.32
N THR A 581 -41.50 11.86 -19.28
CA THR A 581 -40.11 11.47 -19.04
C THR A 581 -39.20 12.68 -19.22
N LEU A 582 -38.37 12.99 -18.23
CA LEU A 582 -37.38 14.05 -18.36
C LEU A 582 -36.42 13.75 -19.52
N ARG A 583 -36.28 14.70 -20.45
CA ARG A 583 -35.34 14.64 -21.57
C ARG A 583 -34.64 15.99 -21.70
N LEU A 584 -33.34 15.97 -22.01
CA LEU A 584 -32.63 17.21 -22.36
C LEU A 584 -32.95 17.57 -23.81
N ARG A 585 -33.36 18.82 -24.02
CA ARG A 585 -33.59 19.41 -25.34
C ARG A 585 -32.52 20.46 -25.60
N PHE A 586 -31.69 20.23 -26.62
CA PHE A 586 -30.76 21.25 -27.10
C PHE A 586 -31.45 22.18 -28.12
N LYS A 587 -30.90 23.38 -28.33
CA LYS A 587 -31.49 24.42 -29.21
C LYS A 587 -31.78 23.94 -30.63
N ASP A 588 -31.08 22.91 -31.10
CA ASP A 588 -31.22 22.34 -32.44
C ASP A 588 -32.21 21.17 -32.53
N GLY A 589 -33.04 20.96 -31.49
CA GLY A 589 -34.07 19.91 -31.47
C GLY A 589 -33.56 18.51 -31.09
N ILE A 590 -32.26 18.35 -30.85
CA ILE A 590 -31.64 17.13 -30.34
C ILE A 590 -32.25 16.78 -28.98
N ARG A 591 -32.77 15.56 -28.86
CA ARG A 591 -33.32 14.99 -27.62
C ARG A 591 -32.38 13.90 -27.14
N VAL A 592 -31.82 14.07 -25.95
CA VAL A 592 -30.94 13.06 -25.34
C VAL A 592 -31.69 12.41 -24.19
N ASP A 593 -31.76 11.08 -24.24
CA ASP A 593 -32.35 10.26 -23.19
C ASP A 593 -31.32 9.99 -22.08
N PHE A 594 -31.80 9.99 -20.84
CA PHE A 594 -30.98 9.63 -19.68
C PHE A 594 -30.92 8.11 -19.54
N SER A 595 -29.70 7.57 -19.50
CA SER A 595 -29.49 6.16 -19.23
C SER A 595 -29.49 5.88 -17.73
N GLN A 596 -30.19 4.82 -17.32
CA GLN A 596 -30.24 4.37 -15.94
C GLN A 596 -29.58 3.00 -15.79
N TYR A 597 -28.62 2.88 -14.88
CA TYR A 597 -28.07 1.57 -14.51
C TYR A 597 -27.56 1.57 -13.07
N VAL A 598 -27.46 0.36 -12.52
CA VAL A 598 -26.73 0.05 -11.29
C VAL A 598 -25.76 -1.06 -11.62
N ARG A 599 -24.49 -0.87 -11.31
CA ARG A 599 -23.45 -1.90 -11.47
C ARG A 599 -22.77 -2.13 -10.15
N THR A 600 -22.51 -3.39 -9.83
CA THR A 600 -21.77 -3.78 -8.64
C THR A 600 -20.82 -4.89 -8.98
N GLN A 601 -19.58 -4.80 -8.50
CA GLN A 601 -18.53 -5.78 -8.68
C GLN A 601 -17.85 -6.05 -7.35
N PHE A 602 -17.59 -7.32 -7.06
CA PHE A 602 -16.88 -7.77 -5.85
C PHE A 602 -15.73 -8.67 -6.27
N ASP A 603 -14.50 -8.38 -5.85
CA ASP A 603 -13.34 -9.24 -6.09
C ASP A 603 -12.67 -9.58 -4.76
N LEU A 604 -12.88 -10.80 -4.30
CA LEU A 604 -12.30 -11.35 -3.09
C LEU A 604 -11.19 -12.33 -3.48
N ARG A 605 -9.97 -12.05 -3.01
CA ARG A 605 -8.84 -12.98 -3.20
C ARG A 605 -8.26 -13.36 -1.86
N LYS A 606 -8.03 -14.65 -1.67
CA LYS A 606 -7.37 -15.19 -0.48
C LYS A 606 -6.07 -15.87 -0.88
N TYR A 607 -5.00 -15.53 -0.20
CA TYR A 607 -3.69 -16.12 -0.41
C TYR A 607 -3.27 -16.89 0.83
N TRP A 608 -2.72 -18.08 0.63
CA TRP A 608 -2.13 -18.93 1.66
C TRP A 608 -0.70 -19.27 1.26
N SER A 609 0.28 -18.87 2.06
CA SER A 609 1.69 -19.23 1.83
C SER A 609 2.10 -20.34 2.79
N TYR A 610 2.52 -21.48 2.27
CA TYR A 610 2.91 -22.66 3.06
C TYR A 610 4.42 -22.68 3.36
N SER A 611 5.22 -22.02 2.52
CA SER A 611 6.64 -21.76 2.72
C SER A 611 7.02 -20.50 1.93
N THR A 612 8.27 -20.05 2.05
CA THR A 612 8.81 -18.95 1.23
C THR A 612 8.79 -19.24 -0.28
N LYS A 613 8.64 -20.51 -0.68
CA LYS A 613 8.67 -20.97 -2.08
C LYS A 613 7.33 -21.50 -2.60
N ARG A 614 6.28 -21.57 -1.77
CA ARG A 614 4.99 -22.17 -2.16
C ARG A 614 3.81 -21.41 -1.59
N SER A 615 2.91 -20.96 -2.46
CA SER A 615 1.65 -20.33 -2.09
C SER A 615 0.50 -20.83 -2.96
N MET A 616 -0.73 -20.67 -2.46
CA MET A 616 -1.98 -20.93 -3.14
C MET A 616 -2.84 -19.68 -3.08
N ALA A 617 -3.57 -19.39 -4.14
CA ALA A 617 -4.54 -18.31 -4.18
C ALA A 617 -5.92 -18.85 -4.59
N ALA A 618 -6.98 -18.33 -3.97
CA ALA A 618 -8.35 -18.47 -4.43
C ALA A 618 -8.91 -17.08 -4.74
N ARG A 619 -9.73 -16.99 -5.78
CA ARG A 619 -10.39 -15.75 -6.22
C ARG A 619 -11.88 -16.03 -6.42
N VAL A 620 -12.70 -15.12 -5.93
CA VAL A 620 -14.13 -15.00 -6.23
C VAL A 620 -14.32 -13.59 -6.76
N ALA A 621 -14.75 -13.45 -8.01
CA ALA A 621 -14.88 -12.16 -8.69
C ALA A 621 -16.22 -12.05 -9.41
#